data_AF-A0A1M5GF83-F1
#
_entry.id   AF-A0A1M5GF83-F1
#
_cell.length_a   1.000
_cell.length_b   1.000
_cell.length_c   1.000
_cell.angle_alpha   90.00
_cell.angle_beta   90.00
_cell.angle_gamma   90.00
#
_symmetry.space_group_name_H-M   'P 1'
#
loop_
_entity.id
_entity.type
_entity.pdbx_description
1 polymer ?
#
loop_
_entity_poly.entity_id
_entity_poly.type
_entity_poly.pdbx_seq_one_letter_code
_entity_poly.pdbx_strand_id
1 'polypeptide(L)'
;MKSSIFLRPLVIADAMTSFQWRNNPEIWKFTPFRPLEPVTPEIETKWLTEVLLRKDQKRFAICLKASEKYVGNVQLINIAGGTAEFHLFLGDPECWGKGIGTEASTLILDYAFNSLGLNTVKLDVDCENLGAIHIYKKNGFAETGRNGRFIEMECCRKEVKTTAGAHKYSITLAEENKWRSLMKRALRYDFYHSWTYHSLDNSGGKALMFVYEEGQDFVAIPLMKRSIPDSSYYDMSSVYGYSGPLSNQEFEDLSAGFIRRFKRCFLDFLREEQVVTVFSRLNPFLGQSGLMAHFGGLVDNGKIVVFDLGLSIEEQRLNYHGGVLRKIRKLREKGYYVNEAGTDEDIKEFVSIYTLTMLRVDALETYYFDENYFKILLHTDEFDARLYFVYDKDDYPVCGAIVVHTNGIMQAHLLGTKTDYLADSPAKLLTEEITIRARELGVKYYNLGGGLGFKEDSLFLWKTNFSSLTLNYQSWRFVADPQIYASLLLQQEVGPQNGVDFFPLYRLCAHKV
;
A
#
# COMPACT_ATOMS: atom_id res chain seq x y z
N MET A 1 19.59 14.59 3.55
CA MET A 1 20.73 13.88 4.18
C MET A 1 20.31 12.44 4.43
N LYS A 2 21.13 11.45 4.04
CA LYS A 2 20.90 10.06 4.44
C LYS A 2 21.04 9.97 5.96
N SER A 3 20.00 9.49 6.63
CA SER A 3 19.98 9.31 8.09
C SER A 3 21.00 8.25 8.51
N SER A 4 21.85 8.53 9.51
CA SER A 4 22.94 7.68 10.00
C SER A 4 22.53 6.73 11.11
N ILE A 5 21.36 6.95 11.72
CA ILE A 5 20.80 6.15 12.81
C ILE A 5 19.38 5.66 12.51
N PHE A 6 18.90 4.70 13.28
CA PHE A 6 17.48 4.33 13.34
C PHE A 6 17.06 4.16 14.81
N LEU A 7 15.75 4.24 15.05
CA LEU A 7 15.15 3.98 16.35
C LEU A 7 14.43 2.64 16.31
N ARG A 8 14.62 1.82 17.34
CA ARG A 8 13.82 0.60 17.57
C ARG A 8 13.28 0.57 19.00
N PRO A 9 12.17 -0.13 19.28
CA PRO A 9 11.73 -0.35 20.66
C PRO A 9 12.87 -0.92 21.52
N LEU A 10 12.94 -0.45 22.75
CA LEU A 10 13.91 -0.93 23.73
C LEU A 10 13.52 -2.35 24.17
N VAL A 11 14.51 -3.24 24.29
CA VAL A 11 14.29 -4.66 24.66
C VAL A 11 15.08 -5.00 25.91
N ILE A 12 14.65 -6.02 26.66
CA ILE A 12 15.28 -6.40 27.94
C ILE A 12 16.80 -6.63 27.78
N ALA A 13 17.25 -7.19 26.65
CA ALA A 13 18.66 -7.42 26.37
C ALA A 13 19.51 -6.13 26.33
N ASP A 14 18.91 -4.96 26.08
CA ASP A 14 19.61 -3.67 26.07
C ASP A 14 20.16 -3.30 27.47
N ALA A 15 19.58 -3.87 28.54
CA ALA A 15 20.05 -3.67 29.91
C ALA A 15 21.53 -4.04 30.09
N MET A 16 22.01 -5.07 29.38
CA MET A 16 23.42 -5.52 29.42
C MET A 16 24.40 -4.50 28.85
N THR A 17 23.92 -3.52 28.08
CA THR A 17 24.73 -2.40 27.62
C THR A 17 24.46 -1.15 28.45
N SER A 18 23.18 -0.83 28.71
CA SER A 18 22.82 0.41 29.39
C SER A 18 23.31 0.48 30.84
N PHE A 19 23.41 -0.64 31.56
CA PHE A 19 23.92 -0.63 32.94
C PHE A 19 25.35 -0.07 33.03
N GLN A 20 26.19 -0.31 32.01
CA GLN A 20 27.55 0.22 31.97
C GLN A 20 27.54 1.74 31.89
N TRP A 21 26.63 2.29 31.08
CA TRP A 21 26.44 3.73 30.96
C TRP A 21 25.86 4.35 32.24
N ARG A 22 24.95 3.65 32.92
CA ARG A 22 24.40 4.11 34.22
C ARG A 22 25.47 4.35 35.27
N ASN A 23 26.56 3.59 35.23
CA ASN A 23 27.68 3.71 36.16
C ASN A 23 28.76 4.71 35.73
N ASN A 24 28.66 5.29 34.53
CA ASN A 24 29.62 6.28 34.05
C ASN A 24 29.22 7.69 34.54
N PRO A 25 30.00 8.30 35.46
CA PRO A 25 29.66 9.60 36.05
C PRO A 25 29.63 10.74 35.04
N GLU A 26 30.42 10.67 33.96
CA GLU A 26 30.46 11.71 32.92
C GLU A 26 29.11 11.88 32.21
N ILE A 27 28.32 10.80 32.13
CA ILE A 27 27.01 10.81 31.46
C ILE A 27 25.97 11.57 32.31
N TRP A 28 26.16 11.60 33.62
CA TRP A 28 25.25 12.25 34.58
C TRP A 28 25.63 13.68 34.91
N LYS A 29 26.70 14.22 34.31
CA LYS A 29 27.24 15.56 34.61
C LYS A 29 26.17 16.67 34.65
N PHE A 30 25.18 16.60 33.76
CA PHE A 30 24.13 17.61 33.62
C PHE A 30 22.73 17.08 33.94
N THR A 31 22.62 15.95 34.63
CA THR A 31 21.33 15.32 34.94
C THR A 31 21.24 15.00 36.43
N PRO A 32 20.22 15.49 37.14
CA PRO A 32 20.12 15.31 38.59
C PRO A 32 19.77 13.86 38.99
N PHE A 33 19.30 13.04 38.05
CA PHE A 33 18.82 11.67 38.28
C PHE A 33 19.93 10.61 38.27
N ARG A 34 21.10 10.93 38.81
CA ARG A 34 22.22 9.99 38.92
C ARG A 34 21.86 8.85 39.90
N PRO A 35 22.16 7.58 39.58
CA PRO A 35 22.06 6.49 40.54
C PRO A 35 22.91 6.78 41.79
N LEU A 36 22.31 6.63 42.98
CA LEU A 36 23.01 6.80 44.26
C LEU A 36 23.95 5.63 44.57
N GLU A 37 23.62 4.44 44.05
CA GLU A 37 24.39 3.22 44.17
C GLU A 37 24.77 2.69 42.78
N PRO A 38 25.85 1.89 42.66
CA PRO A 38 26.21 1.24 41.41
C PRO A 38 25.07 0.38 40.86
N VAL A 39 24.75 0.57 39.58
CA VAL A 39 23.68 -0.17 38.90
C VAL A 39 24.24 -1.50 38.40
N THR A 40 23.74 -2.62 38.90
CA THR A 40 24.09 -3.95 38.37
C THR A 40 23.23 -4.30 37.16
N PRO A 41 23.64 -5.28 36.33
CA PRO A 41 22.81 -5.77 35.23
C PRO A 41 21.42 -6.22 35.67
N GLU A 42 21.30 -6.84 36.86
CA GLU A 42 20.03 -7.32 37.41
C GLU A 42 19.11 -6.15 37.77
N ILE A 43 19.66 -5.07 38.36
CA ILE A 43 18.92 -3.86 38.69
C ILE A 43 18.40 -3.19 37.42
N GLU A 44 19.24 -3.00 36.42
CA GLU A 44 18.84 -2.38 35.15
C GLU A 44 17.82 -3.25 34.39
N THR A 45 18.00 -4.57 34.39
CA THR A 45 17.07 -5.53 33.77
C THR A 45 15.68 -5.48 34.44
N LYS A 46 15.64 -5.44 35.77
CA LYS A 46 14.40 -5.32 36.53
C LYS A 46 13.71 -3.99 36.24
N TRP A 47 14.45 -2.88 36.33
CA TRP A 47 13.93 -1.55 35.99
C TRP A 47 13.36 -1.52 34.57
N LEU A 48 14.09 -2.10 33.61
CA LEU A 48 13.70 -2.11 32.21
C LEU A 48 12.41 -2.92 31.99
N THR A 49 12.29 -4.07 32.64
CA THR A 49 11.08 -4.90 32.60
C THR A 49 9.87 -4.12 33.10
N GLU A 50 10.00 -3.37 34.20
CA GLU A 50 8.92 -2.57 34.78
C GLU A 50 8.51 -1.41 33.86
N VAL A 51 9.46 -0.69 33.25
CA VAL A 51 9.13 0.46 32.39
C VAL A 51 8.56 0.05 31.04
N LEU A 52 8.91 -1.14 30.51
CA LEU A 52 8.35 -1.65 29.25
C LEU A 52 6.88 -2.06 29.39
N LEU A 53 6.40 -2.31 30.61
CA LEU A 53 4.98 -2.59 30.89
C LEU A 53 4.11 -1.32 30.97
N ARG A 54 4.72 -0.14 31.08
CA ARG A 54 3.99 1.13 31.22
C ARG A 54 3.40 1.59 29.89
N LYS A 55 2.10 1.89 29.88
CA LYS A 55 1.36 2.26 28.65
C LYS A 55 1.46 3.75 28.30
N ASP A 56 1.73 4.59 29.30
CA ASP A 56 1.89 6.05 29.22
C ASP A 56 3.27 6.48 28.70
N GLN A 57 4.10 5.55 28.22
CA GLN A 57 5.48 5.84 27.82
C GLN A 57 5.86 5.06 26.55
N LYS A 58 6.76 5.63 25.75
CA LYS A 58 7.39 4.98 24.60
C LYS A 58 8.89 5.21 24.67
N ARG A 59 9.67 4.11 24.73
CA ARG A 59 11.12 4.12 24.90
C ARG A 59 11.79 3.40 23.73
N PHE A 60 12.80 4.04 23.16
CA PHE A 60 13.49 3.56 21.98
C PHE A 60 15.00 3.52 22.20
N ALA A 61 15.63 2.47 21.66
CA ALA A 61 17.07 2.40 21.48
C ALA A 61 17.47 3.19 20.23
N ILE A 62 18.55 3.96 20.33
CA ILE A 62 19.22 4.64 19.24
C ILE A 62 20.31 3.70 18.71
N CYS A 63 20.21 3.31 17.45
CA CYS A 63 21.13 2.38 16.80
C CYS A 63 21.82 3.00 15.58
N LEU A 64 23.13 2.76 15.42
CA LEU A 64 23.87 3.17 14.22
C LEU A 64 23.48 2.28 13.04
N LYS A 65 23.16 2.84 11.87
CA LYS A 65 22.78 2.02 10.70
C LYS A 65 23.92 1.15 10.16
N ALA A 66 25.16 1.63 10.24
CA ALA A 66 26.30 0.94 9.65
C ALA A 66 26.69 -0.34 10.39
N SER A 67 26.38 -0.43 11.69
CA SER A 67 26.83 -1.53 12.56
C SER A 67 25.71 -2.12 13.43
N GLU A 68 24.52 -1.54 13.38
CA GLU A 68 23.39 -1.83 14.28
C GLU A 68 23.70 -1.64 15.78
N LYS A 69 24.85 -1.05 16.11
CA LYS A 69 25.30 -0.82 17.49
C LYS A 69 24.31 0.09 18.22
N TYR A 70 23.86 -0.36 19.38
CA TYR A 70 23.07 0.41 20.34
C TYR A 70 23.96 1.42 21.08
N VAL A 71 23.61 2.71 21.00
CA VAL A 71 24.48 3.82 21.47
C VAL A 71 23.81 4.81 22.41
N GLY A 72 22.49 4.67 22.64
CA GLY A 72 21.75 5.56 23.53
C GLY A 72 20.25 5.32 23.52
N ASN A 73 19.53 6.09 24.32
CA ASN A 73 18.09 6.00 24.52
C ASN A 73 17.41 7.30 24.15
N VAL A 74 16.20 7.17 23.63
CA VAL A 74 15.29 8.29 23.44
C VAL A 74 13.89 7.87 23.84
N GLN A 75 13.18 8.73 24.58
CA GLN A 75 11.89 8.36 25.14
C GLN A 75 10.91 9.52 25.22
N LEU A 76 9.63 9.16 25.14
CA LEU A 76 8.48 9.98 25.47
C LEU A 76 7.81 9.36 26.70
N ILE A 77 7.67 10.12 27.77
CA ILE A 77 7.02 9.69 29.02
C ILE A 77 5.82 10.58 29.34
N ASN A 78 5.01 10.18 30.32
CA ASN A 78 3.83 10.91 30.77
C ASN A 78 2.90 11.27 29.59
N ILE A 79 2.72 10.34 28.65
CA ILE A 79 1.90 10.53 27.45
C ILE A 79 0.42 10.57 27.87
N ALA A 80 -0.15 11.76 27.90
CA ALA A 80 -1.54 11.99 28.26
C ALA A 80 -2.04 13.32 27.65
N GLY A 81 -3.33 13.41 27.33
CA GLY A 81 -3.95 14.69 26.93
C GLY A 81 -3.32 15.35 25.69
N GLY A 82 -2.70 14.58 24.79
CA GLY A 82 -2.00 15.12 23.62
C GLY A 82 -0.64 15.74 23.92
N THR A 83 -0.07 15.50 25.10
CA THR A 83 1.28 15.93 25.47
C THR A 83 2.16 14.75 25.89
N ALA A 84 3.47 14.96 25.88
CA ALA A 84 4.45 14.03 26.44
C ALA A 84 5.73 14.76 26.86
N GLU A 85 6.48 14.18 27.79
CA GLU A 85 7.81 14.61 28.18
C GLU A 85 8.88 13.84 27.41
N PHE A 86 9.83 14.56 26.85
CA PHE A 86 10.89 14.03 26.02
C PHE A 86 12.21 13.97 26.79
N HIS A 87 12.88 12.83 26.70
CA HIS A 87 14.23 12.67 27.24
C HIS A 87 15.13 11.95 26.23
N LEU A 88 16.37 12.42 26.16
CA LEU A 88 17.44 11.88 25.33
C LEU A 88 18.65 11.53 26.19
N PHE A 89 19.24 10.38 25.94
CA PHE A 89 20.40 9.87 26.66
C PHE A 89 21.37 9.23 25.65
N LEU A 90 22.59 9.75 25.51
CA LEU A 90 23.62 9.14 24.67
C LEU A 90 24.67 8.47 25.54
N GLY A 91 24.63 7.15 25.58
CA GLY A 91 25.44 6.34 26.48
C GLY A 91 26.87 6.13 26.02
N ASP A 92 27.07 6.07 24.71
CA ASP A 92 28.38 5.86 24.09
C ASP A 92 29.12 7.19 23.86
N PRO A 93 30.24 7.47 24.57
CA PRO A 93 30.99 8.72 24.40
C PRO A 93 31.57 8.91 23.00
N GLU A 94 31.86 7.83 22.27
CA GLU A 94 32.37 7.91 20.89
C GLU A 94 31.33 8.50 19.93
N CYS A 95 30.05 8.52 20.32
CA CYS A 95 28.96 9.04 19.54
C CYS A 95 28.66 10.53 19.82
N TRP A 96 29.35 11.13 20.79
CA TRP A 96 29.14 12.54 21.15
C TRP A 96 29.70 13.49 20.10
N GLY A 97 29.05 14.64 19.91
CA GLY A 97 29.47 15.65 18.93
C GLY A 97 29.25 15.28 17.45
N LYS A 98 28.81 14.06 17.13
CA LYS A 98 28.62 13.55 15.76
C LYS A 98 27.22 13.81 15.16
N GLY A 99 26.40 14.64 15.81
CA GLY A 99 25.04 14.97 15.36
C GLY A 99 23.97 13.91 15.66
N ILE A 100 24.33 12.76 16.24
CA ILE A 100 23.41 11.66 16.56
C ILE A 100 22.22 12.12 17.42
N GLY A 101 22.46 12.94 18.44
CA GLY A 101 21.39 13.47 19.30
C GLY A 101 20.40 14.37 18.55
N THR A 102 20.87 15.12 17.55
CA THR A 102 19.99 15.91 16.67
C THR A 102 19.11 15.00 15.84
N GLU A 103 19.69 13.98 15.23
CA GLU A 103 18.96 13.03 14.39
C GLU A 103 17.93 12.24 15.21
N ALA A 104 18.31 11.79 16.40
CA ALA A 104 17.41 11.05 17.31
C ALA A 104 16.23 11.94 17.76
N SER A 105 16.49 13.21 18.06
CA SER A 105 15.45 14.20 18.40
C SER A 105 14.52 14.47 17.22
N THR A 106 15.03 14.51 15.98
CA THR A 106 14.18 14.65 14.79
C THR A 106 13.26 13.43 14.62
N LEU A 107 13.80 12.22 14.75
CA LEU A 107 13.05 10.97 14.57
C LEU A 107 11.97 10.77 15.63
N ILE A 108 12.27 11.06 16.90
CA ILE A 108 11.28 10.90 17.97
C ILE A 108 10.18 11.97 17.94
N LEU A 109 10.48 13.19 17.48
CA LEU A 109 9.46 14.23 17.26
C LEU A 109 8.55 13.88 16.08
N ASP A 110 9.11 13.30 15.00
CA ASP A 110 8.31 12.76 13.90
C ASP A 110 7.34 11.69 14.41
N TYR A 111 7.83 10.75 15.22
CA TYR A 111 6.99 9.75 15.88
C TYR A 111 5.95 10.37 16.82
N ALA A 112 6.32 11.35 17.64
CA ALA A 112 5.42 12.05 18.57
C ALA A 112 4.25 12.72 17.84
N PHE A 113 4.53 13.47 16.78
CA PHE A 113 3.51 14.27 16.09
C PHE A 113 2.76 13.50 15.02
N ASN A 114 3.43 12.62 14.27
CA ASN A 114 2.84 11.94 13.12
C ASN A 114 2.31 10.54 13.45
N SER A 115 2.90 9.84 14.42
CA SER A 115 2.45 8.50 14.83
C SER A 115 1.56 8.53 16.07
N LEU A 116 1.91 9.32 17.10
CA LEU A 116 1.11 9.43 18.33
C LEU A 116 0.06 10.56 18.28
N GLY A 117 0.17 11.48 17.32
CA GLY A 117 -0.77 12.59 17.18
C GLY A 117 -0.71 13.61 18.33
N LEU A 118 0.43 13.73 19.01
CA LEU A 118 0.60 14.69 20.09
C LEU A 118 0.54 16.13 19.56
N ASN A 119 0.08 17.06 20.39
CA ASN A 119 0.05 18.49 20.12
C ASN A 119 1.32 19.17 20.60
N THR A 120 1.89 18.73 21.73
CA THR A 120 3.06 19.37 22.34
C THR A 120 3.98 18.33 22.97
N VAL A 121 5.28 18.49 22.76
CA VAL A 121 6.32 17.72 23.45
C VAL A 121 7.11 18.66 24.33
N LYS A 122 7.28 18.31 25.61
CA LYS A 122 7.97 19.14 26.62
C LYS A 122 9.28 18.49 27.04
N LEU A 123 10.24 19.28 27.50
CA LEU A 123 11.47 18.79 28.12
C LEU A 123 12.00 19.81 29.12
N ASP A 124 12.83 19.32 30.04
CA ASP A 124 13.68 20.14 30.91
C ASP A 124 15.15 19.88 30.59
N VAL A 125 15.94 20.94 30.56
CA VAL A 125 17.38 20.85 30.30
C VAL A 125 18.16 21.75 31.25
N ASP A 126 19.25 21.23 31.81
CA ASP A 126 20.15 22.04 32.64
C ASP A 126 20.75 23.17 31.79
N CYS A 127 20.73 24.40 32.31
CA CYS A 127 21.19 25.60 31.61
C CYS A 127 22.68 25.56 31.25
N GLU A 128 23.48 24.71 31.90
CA GLU A 128 24.90 24.49 31.59
C GLU A 128 25.10 23.46 30.46
N ASN A 129 24.07 22.68 30.08
CA ASN A 129 24.14 21.72 28.99
C ASN A 129 23.91 22.37 27.61
N LEU A 130 24.86 23.23 27.23
CA LEU A 130 24.80 24.00 25.98
C LEU A 130 24.65 23.12 24.73
N GLY A 131 25.21 21.90 24.74
CA GLY A 131 25.09 20.93 23.66
C GLY A 131 23.65 20.45 23.47
N ALA A 132 22.97 20.06 24.56
CA ALA A 132 21.57 19.66 24.52
C ALA A 132 20.65 20.83 24.13
N ILE A 133 20.87 22.02 24.70
CA ILE A 133 20.11 23.23 24.36
C ILE A 133 20.20 23.53 22.86
N HIS A 134 21.40 23.43 22.27
CA HIS A 134 21.59 23.61 20.83
C HIS A 134 20.80 22.58 20.01
N ILE A 135 20.85 21.30 20.41
CA ILE A 135 20.09 20.22 19.78
C ILE A 135 18.58 20.50 19.82
N TYR A 136 18.06 20.88 20.98
CA TYR A 136 16.63 21.11 21.18
C TYR A 136 16.14 22.33 20.40
N LYS A 137 16.85 23.46 20.46
CA LYS A 137 16.53 24.65 19.65
C LYS A 137 16.54 24.33 18.15
N LYS A 138 17.54 23.57 17.67
CA LYS A 138 17.62 23.15 16.27
C LYS A 138 16.44 22.25 15.84
N ASN A 139 15.91 21.46 16.76
CA ASN A 139 14.72 20.62 16.53
C ASN A 139 13.39 21.35 16.78
N GLY A 140 13.42 22.66 17.02
CA GLY A 140 12.21 23.49 17.11
C GLY A 140 11.58 23.56 18.50
N PHE A 141 12.30 23.18 19.56
CA PHE A 141 11.91 23.52 20.92
C PHE A 141 12.15 25.00 21.21
N ALA A 142 11.18 25.63 21.86
CA ALA A 142 11.26 26.99 22.37
C ALA A 142 11.29 26.96 23.90
N GLU A 143 12.01 27.89 24.52
CA GLU A 143 12.04 28.07 25.97
C GLU A 143 10.71 28.65 26.45
N THR A 144 10.06 27.99 27.41
CA THR A 144 8.76 28.37 27.96
C THR A 144 8.85 28.83 29.41
N GLY A 145 9.89 28.42 30.13
CA GLY A 145 10.07 28.71 31.54
C GLY A 145 11.46 28.39 32.04
N ARG A 146 11.72 28.75 33.30
CA ARG A 146 12.94 28.37 34.02
C ARG A 146 12.59 28.04 35.46
N ASN A 147 13.16 26.95 35.96
CA ASN A 147 13.07 26.54 37.36
C ASN A 147 14.48 26.27 37.91
N GLY A 148 15.04 27.26 38.62
CA GLY A 148 16.41 27.21 39.11
C GLY A 148 17.43 27.07 37.97
N ARG A 149 18.12 25.93 37.90
CA ARG A 149 19.09 25.60 36.83
C ARG A 149 18.45 24.96 35.60
N PHE A 150 17.19 24.57 35.65
CA PHE A 150 16.53 23.92 34.52
C PHE A 150 15.78 24.93 33.65
N ILE A 151 15.97 24.80 32.34
CA ILE A 151 15.24 25.50 31.30
C ILE A 151 14.13 24.57 30.83
N GLU A 152 12.89 25.01 31.00
CA GLU A 152 11.71 24.31 30.48
C GLU A 152 11.55 24.69 29.01
N MET A 153 11.42 23.68 28.15
CA MET A 153 11.25 23.89 26.72
C MET A 153 10.09 23.07 26.17
N GLU A 154 9.40 23.64 25.19
CA GLU A 154 8.30 22.98 24.49
C GLU A 154 8.48 23.04 22.98
N CYS A 155 8.16 21.94 22.31
CA CYS A 155 7.98 21.87 20.88
C CYS A 155 6.52 21.59 20.60
N CYS A 156 5.81 22.59 20.10
CA CYS A 156 4.46 22.38 19.60
C CYS A 156 4.53 21.71 18.23
N ARG A 157 3.57 20.84 17.94
CA ARG A 157 3.28 20.37 16.59
C ARG A 157 3.17 21.61 15.74
N LYS A 158 4.13 21.80 14.84
CA LYS A 158 4.00 22.85 13.84
C LYS A 158 2.78 22.45 13.02
N GLU A 159 1.70 23.19 13.19
CA GLU A 159 0.80 23.40 12.07
C GLU A 159 1.73 23.79 10.93
N VAL A 160 1.86 22.91 9.95
CA VAL A 160 2.20 23.43 8.65
C VAL A 160 0.98 24.28 8.37
N LYS A 161 1.14 25.60 8.55
CA LYS A 161 0.45 26.55 7.70
C LYS A 161 0.51 25.90 6.34
N THR A 162 -0.63 25.41 5.88
CA THR A 162 -0.79 25.00 4.49
C THR A 162 -0.09 26.10 3.72
N THR A 163 1.07 25.78 3.15
CA THR A 163 1.70 26.66 2.19
C THR A 163 0.58 27.07 1.26
N ALA A 164 0.34 28.37 1.11
CA ALA A 164 -0.78 28.87 0.32
C ALA A 164 -0.90 28.03 -0.97
N GLY A 165 -1.96 27.22 -1.07
CA GLY A 165 -2.18 26.29 -2.18
C GLY A 165 -2.15 24.78 -1.89
N ALA A 166 -1.92 24.30 -0.66
CA ALA A 166 -2.05 22.87 -0.32
C ALA A 166 -3.45 22.51 0.22
N HIS A 167 -4.17 21.60 -0.44
CA HIS A 167 -5.55 21.23 -0.10
C HIS A 167 -5.78 19.72 -0.17
N LYS A 168 -6.60 19.18 0.74
CA LYS A 168 -7.13 17.80 0.67
C LYS A 168 -8.64 17.83 0.48
N TYR A 169 -9.17 16.92 -0.31
CA TYR A 169 -10.62 16.73 -0.47
C TYR A 169 -10.92 15.32 -0.99
N SER A 170 -12.19 14.92 -0.92
CA SER A 170 -12.67 13.66 -1.49
C SER A 170 -13.59 13.95 -2.68
N ILE A 171 -13.58 13.06 -3.67
CA ILE A 171 -14.53 13.03 -4.78
C ILE A 171 -15.35 11.75 -4.64
N THR A 172 -16.68 11.85 -4.67
CA THR A 172 -17.57 10.66 -4.62
C THR A 172 -18.14 10.31 -5.99
N LEU A 173 -18.88 9.20 -6.10
CA LEU A 173 -19.57 8.85 -7.34
C LEU A 173 -20.60 9.91 -7.78
N ALA A 174 -21.11 10.74 -6.86
CA ALA A 174 -21.99 11.85 -7.22
C ALA A 174 -21.29 12.97 -8.00
N GLU A 175 -19.96 13.01 -7.99
CA GLU A 175 -19.14 14.04 -8.63
C GLU A 175 -18.40 13.50 -9.87
N GLU A 176 -19.11 12.77 -10.74
CA GLU A 176 -18.56 12.13 -11.95
C GLU A 176 -17.64 13.05 -12.77
N ASN A 177 -18.12 14.26 -13.10
CA ASN A 177 -17.35 15.23 -13.89
C ASN A 177 -16.02 15.61 -13.22
N LYS A 178 -15.99 15.70 -11.89
CA LYS A 178 -14.78 16.05 -11.13
C LYS A 178 -13.80 14.88 -11.10
N TRP A 179 -14.30 13.65 -10.95
CA TRP A 179 -13.50 12.43 -11.02
C TRP A 179 -12.83 12.30 -12.40
N ARG A 180 -13.63 12.40 -13.47
CA ARG A 180 -13.16 12.35 -14.86
C ARG A 180 -12.18 13.49 -15.17
N SER A 181 -12.42 14.69 -14.66
CA SER A 181 -11.51 15.82 -14.84
C SER A 181 -10.16 15.61 -14.16
N LEU A 182 -10.13 15.00 -12.97
CA LEU A 182 -8.86 14.68 -12.30
C LEU A 182 -8.10 13.57 -13.02
N MET A 183 -8.81 12.55 -13.51
CA MET A 183 -8.24 11.48 -14.33
C MET A 183 -7.52 12.02 -15.57
N LYS A 184 -8.12 13.00 -16.26
CA LYS A 184 -7.50 13.67 -17.42
C LYS A 184 -6.24 14.47 -17.07
N ARG A 185 -6.03 14.85 -15.81
CA ARG A 185 -4.82 15.53 -15.33
C ARG A 185 -3.73 14.54 -14.90
N ALA A 186 -4.06 13.28 -14.69
CA ALA A 186 -3.08 12.27 -14.31
C ALA A 186 -2.11 12.00 -15.48
N LEU A 187 -0.82 11.86 -15.17
CA LEU A 187 0.22 11.58 -16.17
C LEU A 187 -0.01 10.21 -16.81
N ARG A 188 -0.36 9.22 -15.97
CA ARG A 188 -0.70 7.87 -16.37
C ARG A 188 -1.81 7.36 -15.47
N TYR A 189 -2.71 6.59 -16.05
CA TYR A 189 -3.75 5.87 -15.34
C TYR A 189 -4.14 4.62 -16.12
N ASP A 190 -4.87 3.75 -15.45
CA ASP A 190 -5.49 2.54 -16.00
C ASP A 190 -7.00 2.56 -15.72
N PHE A 191 -7.79 1.73 -16.39
CA PHE A 191 -9.25 1.70 -16.25
C PHE A 191 -9.70 1.42 -14.80
N TYR A 192 -8.86 0.74 -14.01
CA TYR A 192 -9.06 0.51 -12.57
C TYR A 192 -9.21 1.79 -11.73
N HIS A 193 -8.92 2.96 -12.29
CA HIS A 193 -9.08 4.25 -11.61
C HIS A 193 -10.28 5.06 -12.12
N SER A 194 -10.91 4.62 -13.22
CA SER A 194 -12.04 5.30 -13.84
C SER A 194 -13.24 5.39 -12.91
N TRP A 195 -14.09 6.39 -13.14
CA TRP A 195 -15.33 6.53 -12.38
C TRP A 195 -16.28 5.36 -12.67
N THR A 196 -16.42 4.98 -13.94
CA THR A 196 -17.29 3.91 -14.42
C THR A 196 -16.94 2.60 -13.73
N TYR A 197 -15.67 2.23 -13.67
CA TYR A 197 -15.29 0.96 -13.06
C TYR A 197 -15.54 0.94 -11.53
N HIS A 198 -15.40 2.08 -10.85
CA HIS A 198 -15.79 2.21 -9.44
C HIS A 198 -17.30 2.16 -9.23
N SER A 199 -18.09 2.66 -10.18
CA SER A 199 -19.55 2.58 -10.13
C SER A 199 -20.09 1.15 -10.28
N LEU A 200 -19.27 0.26 -10.87
CA LEU A 200 -19.58 -1.15 -11.07
C LEU A 200 -19.19 -2.05 -9.90
N ASP A 201 -18.49 -1.53 -8.89
CA ASP A 201 -18.07 -2.33 -7.74
C ASP A 201 -19.29 -2.74 -6.89
N ASN A 202 -19.38 -4.04 -6.59
CA ASN A 202 -20.46 -4.64 -5.82
C ASN A 202 -20.01 -5.14 -4.44
N SER A 203 -18.81 -4.75 -3.97
CA SER A 203 -18.22 -5.22 -2.71
C SER A 203 -18.87 -4.63 -1.45
N GLY A 204 -19.91 -3.82 -1.61
CA GLY A 204 -20.66 -3.17 -0.54
C GLY A 204 -19.99 -1.90 0.01
N GLY A 205 -18.91 -1.43 -0.61
CA GLY A 205 -18.26 -0.17 -0.26
C GLY A 205 -18.84 1.05 -0.97
N LYS A 206 -18.67 2.22 -0.38
CA LYS A 206 -18.91 3.51 -1.04
C LYS A 206 -17.63 3.97 -1.71
N ALA A 207 -17.64 4.10 -3.04
CA ALA A 207 -16.49 4.59 -3.78
C ALA A 207 -16.24 6.08 -3.52
N LEU A 208 -14.97 6.41 -3.32
CA LEU A 208 -14.46 7.77 -3.24
C LEU A 208 -13.04 7.83 -3.78
N MET A 209 -12.58 9.02 -4.14
CA MET A 209 -11.18 9.29 -4.41
C MET A 209 -10.69 10.33 -3.42
N PHE A 210 -9.71 9.97 -2.58
CA PHE A 210 -8.98 10.94 -1.78
C PHE A 210 -8.02 11.72 -2.69
N VAL A 211 -7.98 13.04 -2.58
CA VAL A 211 -7.10 13.89 -3.38
C VAL A 211 -6.33 14.83 -2.47
N TYR A 212 -5.03 14.93 -2.73
CA TYR A 212 -4.14 15.93 -2.17
C TYR A 212 -3.54 16.76 -3.30
N GLU A 213 -3.67 18.08 -3.24
CA GLU A 213 -3.14 19.00 -4.24
C GLU A 213 -2.24 20.06 -3.60
N GLU A 214 -1.12 20.39 -4.25
CA GLU A 214 -0.31 21.57 -3.94
C GLU A 214 0.01 22.33 -5.24
N GLY A 215 -0.60 23.51 -5.41
CA GLY A 215 -0.46 24.24 -6.67
C GLY A 215 -1.08 23.46 -7.84
N GLN A 216 -0.28 23.02 -8.80
CA GLN A 216 -0.76 22.22 -9.95
C GLN A 216 -0.60 20.71 -9.72
N ASP A 217 0.20 20.32 -8.72
CA ASP A 217 0.58 18.95 -8.48
C ASP A 217 -0.40 18.25 -7.57
N PHE A 218 -0.68 16.99 -7.86
CA PHE A 218 -1.58 16.19 -7.04
C PHE A 218 -1.12 14.75 -6.86
N VAL A 219 -1.57 14.16 -5.76
CA VAL A 219 -1.66 12.71 -5.60
C VAL A 219 -3.10 12.38 -5.21
N ALA A 220 -3.67 11.38 -5.89
CA ALA A 220 -5.00 10.90 -5.61
C ALA A 220 -5.02 9.38 -5.40
N ILE A 221 -5.93 8.88 -4.56
CA ILE A 221 -6.10 7.45 -4.31
C ILE A 221 -7.58 7.08 -4.42
N PRO A 222 -7.98 6.29 -5.43
CA PRO A 222 -9.32 5.72 -5.51
C PRO A 222 -9.51 4.61 -4.47
N LEU A 223 -10.59 4.65 -3.72
CA LEU A 223 -10.86 3.78 -2.57
C LEU A 223 -12.36 3.45 -2.44
N MET A 224 -12.65 2.28 -1.91
CA MET A 224 -13.96 1.78 -1.51
C MET A 224 -14.04 1.81 0.02
N LYS A 225 -14.80 2.75 0.59
CA LYS A 225 -15.01 2.85 2.03
C LYS A 225 -16.10 1.87 2.48
N ARG A 226 -15.77 0.94 3.36
CA ARG A 226 -16.68 -0.11 3.86
C ARG A 226 -16.84 -0.01 5.37
N SER A 227 -18.06 -0.18 5.87
CA SER A 227 -18.30 -0.32 7.31
C SER A 227 -17.72 -1.64 7.79
N ILE A 228 -17.07 -1.62 8.96
CA ILE A 228 -16.65 -2.83 9.65
C ILE A 228 -17.85 -3.31 10.49
N PRO A 229 -18.35 -4.55 10.29
CA PRO A 229 -19.49 -5.09 11.04
C PRO A 229 -19.31 -4.92 12.56
N ASP A 230 -20.41 -4.64 13.25
CA ASP A 230 -20.46 -4.49 14.72
C ASP A 230 -19.52 -3.43 15.30
N SER A 231 -19.17 -2.42 14.51
CA SER A 231 -18.31 -1.31 14.96
C SER A 231 -18.74 0.04 14.34
N SER A 232 -18.24 1.13 14.91
CA SER A 232 -18.36 2.49 14.33
C SER A 232 -17.23 2.83 13.34
N TYR A 233 -16.36 1.87 13.04
CA TYR A 233 -15.16 2.07 12.24
C TYR A 233 -15.34 1.60 10.80
N TYR A 234 -14.40 2.03 9.95
CA TYR A 234 -14.39 1.70 8.54
C TYR A 234 -13.05 1.10 8.12
N ASP A 235 -13.06 0.42 6.98
CA ASP A 235 -11.85 0.19 6.21
C ASP A 235 -12.02 0.67 4.79
N MET A 236 -10.88 0.82 4.12
CA MET A 236 -10.84 1.19 2.71
C MET A 236 -10.13 0.10 1.92
N SER A 237 -10.65 -0.21 0.74
CA SER A 237 -10.06 -1.16 -0.20
C SER A 237 -10.03 -0.56 -1.60
N SER A 238 -9.10 -0.94 -2.46
CA SER A 238 -9.28 -0.70 -3.90
C SER A 238 -10.42 -1.56 -4.43
N VAL A 239 -10.98 -1.15 -5.58
CA VAL A 239 -11.74 -2.04 -6.46
C VAL A 239 -10.90 -3.27 -6.85
N TYR A 240 -11.54 -4.28 -7.44
CA TYR A 240 -10.83 -5.42 -8.02
C TYR A 240 -9.82 -4.97 -9.09
N GLY A 241 -8.66 -5.63 -9.16
CA GLY A 241 -7.57 -5.23 -10.07
C GLY A 241 -6.60 -4.20 -9.47
N TYR A 242 -5.93 -3.42 -10.33
CA TYR A 242 -4.74 -2.63 -9.99
C TYR A 242 -5.01 -1.11 -9.98
N SER A 243 -5.69 -0.64 -8.95
CA SER A 243 -5.97 0.78 -8.75
C SER A 243 -4.71 1.49 -8.22
N GLY A 244 -4.53 1.63 -6.89
CA GLY A 244 -3.37 2.34 -6.35
C GLY A 244 -3.42 3.85 -6.61
N PRO A 245 -2.37 4.60 -6.23
CA PRO A 245 -2.36 6.05 -6.35
C PRO A 245 -2.15 6.55 -7.80
N LEU A 246 -2.62 7.76 -8.07
CA LEU A 246 -2.41 8.51 -9.31
C LEU A 246 -1.74 9.85 -9.02
N SER A 247 -1.01 10.39 -10.00
CA SER A 247 -0.42 11.73 -9.96
C SER A 247 -0.31 12.32 -11.35
N ASN A 248 -0.20 13.65 -11.45
CA ASN A 248 0.20 14.35 -12.67
C ASN A 248 1.72 14.37 -12.91
N GLN A 249 2.50 13.74 -12.02
CA GLN A 249 3.95 13.54 -12.17
C GLN A 249 4.30 12.05 -12.01
N GLU A 250 5.50 11.67 -12.46
CA GLU A 250 6.08 10.39 -12.05
C GLU A 250 6.31 10.42 -10.53
N PHE A 251 6.02 9.32 -9.83
CA PHE A 251 6.12 9.29 -8.36
C PHE A 251 7.55 9.52 -7.85
N GLU A 252 8.55 9.20 -8.67
CA GLU A 252 9.98 9.38 -8.35
C GLU A 252 10.40 10.86 -8.40
N ASP A 253 9.68 11.70 -9.16
CA ASP A 253 9.95 13.12 -9.31
C ASP A 253 9.30 13.97 -8.20
N LEU A 254 8.37 13.40 -7.44
CA LEU A 254 7.72 14.09 -6.33
C LEU A 254 8.74 14.46 -5.24
N SER A 255 8.79 15.74 -4.88
CA SER A 255 9.72 16.20 -3.85
C SER A 255 9.44 15.53 -2.49
N ALA A 256 10.48 15.25 -1.72
CA ALA A 256 10.35 14.71 -0.35
C ALA A 256 9.47 15.61 0.56
N GLY A 257 9.45 16.93 0.30
CA GLY A 257 8.59 17.87 0.99
C GLY A 257 7.11 17.66 0.68
N PHE A 258 6.77 17.47 -0.59
CA PHE A 258 5.42 17.15 -1.06
C PHE A 258 4.94 15.83 -0.47
N ILE A 259 5.74 14.75 -0.62
CA ILE A 259 5.42 13.41 -0.10
C ILE A 259 5.13 13.43 1.39
N ARG A 260 5.95 14.15 2.18
CA ARG A 260 5.74 14.27 3.64
C ARG A 260 4.41 14.94 3.98
N ARG A 261 4.03 15.99 3.27
CA ARG A 261 2.77 16.72 3.53
C ARG A 261 1.56 15.92 3.06
N PHE A 262 1.64 15.32 1.87
CA PHE A 262 0.67 14.34 1.37
C PHE A 262 0.43 13.23 2.39
N LYS A 263 1.49 12.55 2.83
CA LYS A 263 1.42 11.46 3.81
C LYS A 263 0.67 11.90 5.06
N ARG A 264 1.03 13.04 5.62
CA ARG A 264 0.36 13.56 6.82
C ARG A 264 -1.12 13.86 6.55
N CYS A 265 -1.45 14.55 5.46
CA CYS A 265 -2.83 14.89 5.12
C CYS A 265 -3.70 13.66 4.89
N PHE A 266 -3.14 12.61 4.28
CA PHE A 266 -3.82 11.34 4.10
C PHE A 266 -4.02 10.60 5.43
N LEU A 267 -3.01 10.55 6.31
CA LEU A 267 -3.18 9.96 7.66
C LEU A 267 -4.22 10.71 8.50
N ASP A 268 -4.25 12.05 8.42
CA ASP A 268 -5.26 12.85 9.10
C ASP A 268 -6.67 12.57 8.52
N PHE A 269 -6.79 12.39 7.19
CA PHE A 269 -8.04 11.96 6.54
C PHE A 269 -8.50 10.58 7.03
N LEU A 270 -7.61 9.60 7.11
CA LEU A 270 -7.97 8.27 7.62
C LEU A 270 -8.48 8.34 9.06
N ARG A 271 -7.89 9.20 9.91
CA ARG A 271 -8.36 9.43 11.28
C ARG A 271 -9.73 10.10 11.33
N GLU A 272 -9.93 11.17 10.55
CA GLU A 272 -11.21 11.89 10.44
C GLU A 272 -12.35 10.97 9.96
N GLU A 273 -12.05 10.06 9.03
CA GLU A 273 -13.00 9.11 8.46
C GLU A 273 -13.17 7.83 9.29
N GLN A 274 -12.50 7.73 10.44
CA GLN A 274 -12.49 6.56 11.35
C GLN A 274 -12.07 5.27 10.65
N VAL A 275 -11.05 5.35 9.78
CA VAL A 275 -10.53 4.23 8.99
C VAL A 275 -9.45 3.49 9.75
N VAL A 276 -9.60 2.18 9.90
CA VAL A 276 -8.67 1.31 10.63
C VAL A 276 -7.60 0.73 9.70
N THR A 277 -7.98 0.35 8.49
CA THR A 277 -7.05 -0.22 7.50
C THR A 277 -7.32 0.26 6.09
N VAL A 278 -6.27 0.28 5.27
CA VAL A 278 -6.35 0.51 3.83
C VAL A 278 -5.69 -0.63 3.08
N PHE A 279 -6.40 -1.20 2.12
CA PHE A 279 -5.89 -2.17 1.16
C PHE A 279 -5.90 -1.56 -0.24
N SER A 280 -4.80 -1.69 -0.99
CA SER A 280 -4.81 -1.38 -2.42
C SER A 280 -3.84 -2.27 -3.16
N ARG A 281 -4.25 -2.87 -4.29
CA ARG A 281 -3.27 -3.47 -5.21
C ARG A 281 -2.65 -2.36 -6.04
N LEU A 282 -1.32 -2.38 -6.13
CA LEU A 282 -0.57 -1.39 -6.90
C LEU A 282 -0.45 -1.85 -8.35
N ASN A 283 -0.52 -0.88 -9.26
CA ASN A 283 -0.38 -1.10 -10.68
C ASN A 283 1.09 -1.32 -11.07
N PRO A 284 1.44 -2.48 -11.66
CA PRO A 284 2.81 -2.84 -11.97
C PRO A 284 3.45 -1.98 -13.07
N PHE A 285 2.65 -1.16 -13.78
CA PHE A 285 3.13 -0.30 -14.86
C PHE A 285 3.33 1.17 -14.44
N LEU A 286 2.90 1.56 -13.24
CA LEU A 286 2.76 2.98 -12.85
C LEU A 286 3.72 3.45 -11.75
N GLY A 287 4.70 2.64 -11.33
CA GLY A 287 5.74 3.09 -10.38
C GLY A 287 5.24 3.47 -8.97
N GLN A 288 4.04 3.02 -8.59
CA GLN A 288 3.35 3.47 -7.37
C GLN A 288 4.04 3.06 -6.06
N SER A 289 4.84 1.99 -6.08
CA SER A 289 5.48 1.43 -4.88
C SER A 289 6.41 2.42 -4.16
N GLY A 290 7.13 3.27 -4.90
CA GLY A 290 8.05 4.25 -4.31
C GLY A 290 7.35 5.22 -3.37
N LEU A 291 6.19 5.75 -3.79
CA LEU A 291 5.36 6.62 -2.96
C LEU A 291 4.79 5.87 -1.75
N MET A 292 4.24 4.67 -1.97
CA MET A 292 3.58 3.89 -0.92
C MET A 292 4.55 3.35 0.14
N ALA A 293 5.83 3.14 -0.22
CA ALA A 293 6.88 2.73 0.72
C ALA A 293 7.05 3.71 1.90
N HIS A 294 6.72 5.00 1.71
CA HIS A 294 6.76 5.99 2.79
C HIS A 294 5.74 5.73 3.91
N PHE A 295 4.71 4.93 3.67
CA PHE A 295 3.72 4.53 4.68
C PHE A 295 4.09 3.21 5.37
N GLY A 296 4.94 2.39 4.75
CA GLY A 296 5.10 0.98 5.10
C GLY A 296 3.93 0.12 4.59
N GLY A 297 3.91 -1.17 4.96
CA GLY A 297 2.82 -2.08 4.60
C GLY A 297 2.82 -2.57 3.16
N LEU A 298 3.92 -2.42 2.42
CA LEU A 298 4.07 -3.05 1.11
C LEU A 298 4.27 -4.56 1.27
N VAL A 299 3.52 -5.33 0.48
CA VAL A 299 3.60 -6.79 0.44
C VAL A 299 3.70 -7.24 -1.01
N ASP A 300 4.67 -8.09 -1.31
CA ASP A 300 4.85 -8.70 -2.62
C ASP A 300 3.76 -9.75 -2.87
N ASN A 301 3.06 -9.64 -4.00
CA ASN A 301 1.95 -10.53 -4.40
C ASN A 301 2.35 -11.46 -5.56
N GLY A 302 3.65 -11.72 -5.72
CA GLY A 302 4.16 -12.55 -6.81
C GLY A 302 4.18 -11.84 -8.18
N LYS A 303 4.04 -12.64 -9.24
CA LYS A 303 4.28 -12.21 -10.62
C LYS A 303 3.01 -12.21 -11.46
N ILE A 304 2.97 -11.30 -12.42
CA ILE A 304 2.04 -11.31 -13.54
C ILE A 304 2.78 -11.66 -14.84
N VAL A 305 2.08 -12.25 -15.80
CA VAL A 305 2.62 -12.52 -17.15
C VAL A 305 2.14 -11.45 -18.11
N VAL A 306 3.06 -10.90 -18.90
CA VAL A 306 2.82 -9.76 -19.78
C VAL A 306 3.37 -10.06 -21.17
N PHE A 307 2.66 -9.67 -22.22
CA PHE A 307 3.23 -9.56 -23.55
C PHE A 307 3.85 -8.18 -23.76
N ASP A 308 5.06 -8.13 -24.30
CA ASP A 308 5.60 -6.95 -24.96
C ASP A 308 5.11 -6.94 -26.41
N LEU A 309 4.21 -6.02 -26.72
CA LEU A 309 3.63 -5.88 -28.06
C LEU A 309 4.47 -4.99 -28.98
N GLY A 310 5.58 -4.43 -28.47
CA GLY A 310 6.62 -3.83 -29.30
C GLY A 310 7.39 -4.85 -30.14
N LEU A 311 7.37 -6.13 -29.73
CA LEU A 311 7.91 -7.24 -30.52
C LEU A 311 7.02 -7.55 -31.73
N SER A 312 7.64 -7.97 -32.83
CA SER A 312 6.92 -8.56 -33.97
C SER A 312 6.18 -9.84 -33.57
N ILE A 313 5.18 -10.23 -34.37
CA ILE A 313 4.43 -11.47 -34.12
C ILE A 313 5.37 -12.69 -34.20
N GLU A 314 6.36 -12.65 -35.09
CA GLU A 314 7.39 -13.67 -35.24
C GLU A 314 8.23 -13.79 -33.96
N GLU A 315 8.77 -12.69 -33.44
CA GLU A 315 9.56 -12.66 -32.20
C GLU A 315 8.73 -13.10 -30.99
N GLN A 316 7.47 -12.66 -30.91
CA GLN A 316 6.56 -13.14 -29.87
C GLN A 316 6.41 -14.66 -29.90
N ARG A 317 6.18 -15.24 -31.09
CA ARG A 317 6.00 -16.69 -31.26
C ARG A 317 7.26 -17.50 -30.95
N LEU A 318 8.45 -16.92 -31.06
CA LEU A 318 9.69 -17.59 -30.62
C LEU A 318 9.72 -17.81 -29.09
N ASN A 319 8.99 -17.01 -28.33
CA ASN A 319 8.85 -17.16 -26.88
C ASN A 319 7.75 -18.15 -26.47
N TYR A 320 7.06 -18.78 -27.42
CA TYR A 320 6.01 -19.75 -27.10
C TYR A 320 6.60 -21.10 -26.66
N HIS A 321 6.10 -21.62 -25.55
CA HIS A 321 6.45 -22.92 -25.00
C HIS A 321 5.23 -23.85 -24.94
N GLY A 322 5.42 -25.07 -24.43
CA GLY A 322 4.32 -26.01 -24.18
C GLY A 322 3.52 -26.44 -25.43
N GLY A 323 4.07 -26.25 -26.64
CA GLY A 323 3.37 -26.54 -27.89
C GLY A 323 2.17 -25.64 -28.18
N VAL A 324 2.13 -24.42 -27.61
CA VAL A 324 1.07 -23.42 -27.84
C VAL A 324 0.83 -23.19 -29.33
N LEU A 325 1.89 -22.87 -30.09
CA LEU A 325 1.76 -22.59 -31.53
C LEU A 325 1.18 -23.77 -32.33
N ARG A 326 1.58 -25.00 -31.99
CA ARG A 326 1.03 -26.22 -32.60
C ARG A 326 -0.46 -26.37 -32.30
N LYS A 327 -0.89 -26.10 -31.06
CA LYS A 327 -2.31 -26.21 -30.68
C LYS A 327 -3.15 -25.13 -31.36
N ILE A 328 -2.64 -23.91 -31.47
CA ILE A 328 -3.29 -22.81 -32.21
C ILE A 328 -3.49 -23.20 -33.68
N ARG A 329 -2.45 -23.71 -34.36
CA ARG A 329 -2.56 -24.18 -35.75
C ARG A 329 -3.63 -25.27 -35.89
N LYS A 330 -3.64 -26.25 -35.00
CA LYS A 330 -4.65 -27.32 -34.97
C LYS A 330 -6.07 -26.79 -34.75
N LEU A 331 -6.25 -25.75 -33.94
CA LEU A 331 -7.56 -25.10 -33.76
C LEU A 331 -8.02 -24.45 -35.07
N ARG A 332 -7.15 -23.71 -35.76
CA ARG A 332 -7.47 -23.12 -37.07
C ARG A 332 -7.78 -24.20 -38.12
N GLU A 333 -7.00 -25.29 -38.17
CA GLU A 333 -7.26 -26.44 -39.05
C GLU A 333 -8.61 -27.13 -38.77
N LYS A 334 -9.05 -27.13 -37.51
CA LYS A 334 -10.37 -27.64 -37.10
C LYS A 334 -11.52 -26.68 -37.44
N GLY A 335 -11.24 -25.50 -37.98
CA GLY A 335 -12.23 -24.48 -38.34
C GLY A 335 -12.55 -23.46 -37.25
N TYR A 336 -11.79 -23.41 -36.15
CA TYR A 336 -12.00 -22.38 -35.13
C TYR A 336 -11.45 -21.03 -35.60
N TYR A 337 -12.19 -19.96 -35.32
CA TYR A 337 -11.80 -18.58 -35.63
C TYR A 337 -12.20 -17.62 -34.51
N VAL A 338 -11.71 -16.38 -34.57
CA VAL A 338 -11.93 -15.36 -33.54
C VAL A 338 -12.52 -14.12 -34.18
N ASN A 339 -13.59 -13.57 -33.60
CA ASN A 339 -14.19 -12.30 -33.99
C ASN A 339 -14.42 -11.41 -32.77
N GLU A 340 -14.41 -10.10 -33.02
CA GLU A 340 -14.89 -9.09 -32.09
C GLU A 340 -16.42 -9.13 -32.06
N ALA A 341 -16.99 -8.93 -30.88
CA ALA A 341 -18.41 -9.02 -30.59
C ALA A 341 -18.81 -7.84 -29.68
N GLY A 342 -20.10 -7.52 -29.63
CA GLY A 342 -20.54 -6.35 -28.87
C GLY A 342 -22.03 -6.04 -28.92
N THR A 343 -22.84 -6.89 -29.54
CA THR A 343 -24.30 -6.76 -29.50
C THR A 343 -24.85 -7.16 -28.12
N ASP A 344 -26.10 -6.79 -27.83
CA ASP A 344 -26.77 -7.21 -26.60
C ASP A 344 -26.89 -8.75 -26.51
N GLU A 345 -27.06 -9.42 -27.65
CA GLU A 345 -27.06 -10.88 -27.77
C GLU A 345 -25.68 -11.48 -27.45
N ASP A 346 -24.60 -10.86 -27.94
CA ASP A 346 -23.23 -11.28 -27.62
C ASP A 346 -22.93 -11.15 -26.12
N ILE A 347 -23.39 -10.07 -25.48
CA ILE A 347 -23.24 -9.85 -24.05
C ILE A 347 -23.95 -10.94 -23.26
N LYS A 348 -25.19 -11.28 -23.63
CA LYS A 348 -25.95 -12.39 -23.02
C LYS A 348 -25.22 -13.72 -23.14
N GLU A 349 -24.67 -14.00 -24.32
CA GLU A 349 -23.91 -15.22 -24.55
C GLU A 349 -22.62 -15.24 -23.71
N PHE A 350 -21.93 -14.11 -23.58
CA PHE A 350 -20.74 -14.01 -22.74
C PHE A 350 -21.07 -14.23 -21.26
N VAL A 351 -22.16 -13.64 -20.75
CA VAL A 351 -22.65 -13.86 -19.38
C VAL A 351 -22.84 -15.36 -19.12
N SER A 352 -23.47 -16.08 -20.07
CA SER A 352 -23.67 -17.53 -19.98
C SER A 352 -22.34 -18.30 -19.90
N ILE A 353 -21.41 -18.04 -20.84
CA ILE A 353 -20.10 -18.72 -20.89
C ILE A 353 -19.27 -18.43 -19.63
N TYR A 354 -19.29 -17.19 -19.17
CA TYR A 354 -18.54 -16.75 -18.00
C TYR A 354 -19.13 -17.34 -16.70
N THR A 355 -20.45 -17.32 -16.54
CA THR A 355 -21.14 -17.94 -15.39
C THR A 355 -20.84 -19.43 -15.29
N LEU A 356 -20.90 -20.17 -16.41
CA LEU A 356 -20.50 -21.59 -16.44
C LEU A 356 -19.03 -21.80 -16.04
N THR A 357 -18.16 -20.85 -16.38
CA THR A 357 -16.75 -20.89 -15.97
C THR A 357 -16.60 -20.68 -14.46
N MET A 358 -17.32 -19.71 -13.88
CA MET A 358 -17.30 -19.43 -12.44
C MET A 358 -17.87 -20.59 -11.60
N LEU A 359 -18.97 -21.19 -12.06
CA LEU A 359 -19.54 -22.39 -11.42
C LEU A 359 -18.55 -23.56 -11.43
N ARG A 360 -17.85 -23.78 -12.54
CA ARG A 360 -16.87 -24.87 -12.67
C ARG A 360 -15.67 -24.73 -11.72
N VAL A 361 -15.22 -23.50 -11.47
CA VAL A 361 -14.05 -23.23 -10.62
C VAL A 361 -14.42 -22.90 -9.16
N ASP A 362 -15.69 -23.06 -8.80
CA ASP A 362 -16.22 -22.76 -7.46
C ASP A 362 -15.86 -21.32 -7.00
N ALA A 363 -16.08 -20.35 -7.88
CA ALA A 363 -15.75 -18.96 -7.61
C ALA A 363 -16.68 -18.34 -6.54
N LEU A 364 -16.16 -17.37 -5.79
CA LEU A 364 -16.96 -16.58 -4.84
C LEU A 364 -18.07 -15.79 -5.57
N GLU A 365 -19.18 -15.52 -4.87
CA GLU A 365 -20.33 -14.78 -5.40
C GLU A 365 -19.96 -13.42 -6.02
N THR A 366 -18.91 -12.76 -5.52
CA THR A 366 -18.41 -11.48 -6.04
C THR A 366 -17.91 -11.55 -7.49
N TYR A 367 -17.65 -12.75 -8.02
CA TYR A 367 -17.22 -12.96 -9.40
C TYR A 367 -18.38 -13.22 -10.36
N TYR A 368 -19.64 -13.15 -9.91
CA TYR A 368 -20.81 -13.27 -10.78
C TYR A 368 -21.31 -11.87 -11.15
N PHE A 369 -21.45 -11.63 -12.45
CA PHE A 369 -21.83 -10.33 -13.01
C PHE A 369 -23.08 -10.50 -13.88
N ASP A 370 -23.97 -9.51 -13.84
CA ASP A 370 -25.17 -9.48 -14.68
C ASP A 370 -24.91 -8.83 -16.04
N GLU A 371 -25.90 -8.86 -16.94
CA GLU A 371 -25.80 -8.23 -18.25
C GLU A 371 -25.53 -6.71 -18.15
N ASN A 372 -26.10 -6.04 -17.14
CA ASN A 372 -25.99 -4.59 -16.99
C ASN A 372 -24.54 -4.18 -16.68
N TYR A 373 -23.83 -4.95 -15.85
CA TYR A 373 -22.40 -4.78 -15.61
C TYR A 373 -21.61 -4.75 -16.93
N PHE A 374 -21.84 -5.74 -17.80
CA PHE A 374 -21.12 -5.84 -19.07
C PHE A 374 -21.52 -4.76 -20.07
N LYS A 375 -22.81 -4.37 -20.12
CA LYS A 375 -23.28 -3.27 -20.96
C LYS A 375 -22.62 -1.95 -20.59
N ILE A 376 -22.54 -1.63 -19.30
CA ILE A 376 -21.86 -0.41 -18.83
C ILE A 376 -20.35 -0.49 -19.11
N LEU A 377 -19.73 -1.64 -18.83
CA LEU A 377 -18.29 -1.83 -19.04
C LEU A 377 -17.88 -1.68 -20.51
N LEU A 378 -18.65 -2.25 -21.45
CA LEU A 378 -18.33 -2.26 -22.88
C LEU A 378 -18.68 -0.95 -23.61
N HIS A 379 -19.63 -0.16 -23.09
CA HIS A 379 -20.12 1.05 -23.77
C HIS A 379 -19.67 2.38 -23.15
N THR A 380 -18.84 2.35 -22.12
CA THR A 380 -18.27 3.59 -21.54
C THR A 380 -17.25 4.24 -22.46
N ASP A 381 -17.05 5.54 -22.30
CA ASP A 381 -16.10 6.37 -23.03
C ASP A 381 -14.79 6.65 -22.23
N GLU A 382 -14.66 6.15 -21.00
CA GLU A 382 -13.45 6.35 -20.18
C GLU A 382 -12.26 5.47 -20.60
N PHE A 383 -12.54 4.35 -21.28
CA PHE A 383 -11.56 3.36 -21.71
C PHE A 383 -12.14 2.51 -22.86
N ASP A 384 -11.27 1.82 -23.62
CA ASP A 384 -11.67 0.95 -24.74
C ASP A 384 -11.81 -0.50 -24.24
N ALA A 385 -13.04 -0.94 -23.96
CA ALA A 385 -13.33 -2.31 -23.58
C ALA A 385 -13.90 -3.09 -24.77
N ARG A 386 -13.38 -4.30 -25.00
CA ARG A 386 -13.74 -5.13 -26.16
C ARG A 386 -14.04 -6.55 -25.75
N LEU A 387 -15.09 -7.11 -26.33
CA LEU A 387 -15.46 -8.51 -26.21
C LEU A 387 -15.01 -9.27 -27.47
N TYR A 388 -14.31 -10.38 -27.28
CA TYR A 388 -13.91 -11.28 -28.36
C TYR A 388 -14.42 -12.68 -28.08
N PHE A 389 -14.91 -13.35 -29.11
CA PHE A 389 -15.29 -14.76 -29.07
C PHE A 389 -14.41 -15.60 -29.98
N VAL A 390 -14.14 -16.82 -29.53
CA VAL A 390 -13.75 -17.94 -30.38
C VAL A 390 -15.01 -18.67 -30.81
N TYR A 391 -15.20 -18.81 -32.11
CA TYR A 391 -16.24 -19.62 -32.72
C TYR A 391 -15.66 -20.96 -33.15
N ASP A 392 -16.44 -22.03 -33.04
CA ASP A 392 -16.10 -23.31 -33.67
C ASP A 392 -16.49 -23.33 -35.15
N LYS A 393 -16.31 -24.49 -35.80
CA LYS A 393 -16.59 -24.69 -37.23
C LYS A 393 -18.08 -24.56 -37.61
N ASP A 394 -18.97 -24.58 -36.62
CA ASP A 394 -20.42 -24.52 -36.78
C ASP A 394 -20.96 -23.14 -36.33
N ASP A 395 -20.08 -22.13 -36.28
CA ASP A 395 -20.36 -20.75 -35.87
C ASP A 395 -20.90 -20.59 -34.44
N TYR A 396 -20.57 -21.54 -33.55
CA TYR A 396 -20.98 -21.48 -32.15
C TYR A 396 -19.90 -20.82 -31.27
N PRO A 397 -20.21 -19.80 -30.46
CA PRO A 397 -19.23 -19.18 -29.57
C PRO A 397 -18.89 -20.11 -28.39
N VAL A 398 -17.63 -20.52 -28.28
CA VAL A 398 -17.19 -21.54 -27.30
C VAL A 398 -16.32 -20.99 -26.17
N CYS A 399 -15.71 -19.83 -26.40
CA CYS A 399 -14.80 -19.17 -25.48
C CYS A 399 -14.87 -17.67 -25.75
N GLY A 400 -14.90 -16.87 -24.68
CA GLY A 400 -14.91 -15.42 -24.82
C GLY A 400 -13.96 -14.76 -23.83
N ALA A 401 -13.54 -13.55 -24.16
CA ALA A 401 -12.79 -12.71 -23.24
C ALA A 401 -13.19 -11.24 -23.41
N ILE A 402 -13.27 -10.54 -22.29
CA ILE A 402 -13.31 -9.08 -22.25
C ILE A 402 -11.91 -8.59 -21.91
N VAL A 403 -11.38 -7.73 -22.76
CA VAL A 403 -10.13 -7.02 -22.56
C VAL A 403 -10.38 -5.53 -22.50
N VAL A 404 -9.58 -4.82 -21.72
CA VAL A 404 -9.72 -3.37 -21.55
C VAL A 404 -8.39 -2.69 -21.86
N HIS A 405 -8.40 -1.76 -22.81
CA HIS A 405 -7.27 -0.95 -23.21
C HIS A 405 -7.36 0.46 -22.63
N THR A 406 -6.28 0.90 -21.97
CA THR A 406 -6.13 2.25 -21.45
C THR A 406 -4.67 2.67 -21.54
N ASN A 407 -4.39 3.84 -22.12
CA ASN A 407 -3.05 4.46 -22.17
C ASN A 407 -1.91 3.52 -22.63
N GLY A 408 -2.19 2.66 -23.61
CA GLY A 408 -1.20 1.73 -24.17
C GLY A 408 -1.00 0.43 -23.39
N ILE A 409 -1.82 0.18 -22.36
CA ILE A 409 -1.87 -1.08 -21.61
C ILE A 409 -3.20 -1.75 -21.92
N MET A 410 -3.17 -3.02 -22.31
CA MET A 410 -4.35 -3.87 -22.40
C MET A 410 -4.37 -4.84 -21.23
N GLN A 411 -5.52 -4.97 -20.58
CA GLN A 411 -5.73 -5.82 -19.41
C GLN A 411 -6.66 -6.97 -19.80
N ALA A 412 -6.25 -8.21 -19.54
CA ALA A 412 -7.15 -9.36 -19.60
C ALA A 412 -8.09 -9.29 -18.39
N HIS A 413 -9.31 -8.78 -18.60
CA HIS A 413 -10.24 -8.53 -17.50
C HIS A 413 -10.98 -9.82 -17.10
N LEU A 414 -11.71 -10.42 -18.03
CA LEU A 414 -12.50 -11.64 -17.79
C LEU A 414 -12.39 -12.59 -18.97
N LEU A 415 -12.32 -13.89 -18.69
CA LEU A 415 -12.26 -14.93 -19.71
C LEU A 415 -13.13 -16.12 -19.29
N GLY A 416 -13.86 -16.68 -20.26
CA GLY A 416 -14.68 -17.87 -20.07
C GLY A 416 -14.45 -18.88 -21.19
N THR A 417 -14.66 -20.16 -20.89
CA THR A 417 -14.64 -21.25 -21.87
C THR A 417 -15.69 -22.28 -21.48
N LYS A 418 -16.55 -22.68 -22.43
CA LYS A 418 -17.54 -23.74 -22.23
C LYS A 418 -16.83 -25.07 -21.95
N THR A 419 -17.38 -25.84 -21.01
CA THR A 419 -16.72 -27.04 -20.46
C THR A 419 -16.39 -28.09 -21.53
N ASP A 420 -17.28 -28.31 -22.49
CA ASP A 420 -17.11 -29.30 -23.56
C ASP A 420 -15.93 -28.99 -24.49
N TYR A 421 -15.46 -27.73 -24.51
CA TYR A 421 -14.38 -27.26 -25.36
C TYR A 421 -13.03 -27.10 -24.64
N LEU A 422 -12.96 -27.40 -23.33
CA LEU A 422 -11.73 -27.26 -22.54
C LEU A 422 -10.58 -28.12 -23.08
N ALA A 423 -10.87 -29.34 -23.57
CA ALA A 423 -9.87 -30.24 -24.15
C ALA A 423 -9.22 -29.66 -25.42
N ASP A 424 -9.97 -28.84 -26.15
CA ASP A 424 -9.48 -28.10 -27.31
C ASP A 424 -8.77 -26.80 -26.94
N SER A 425 -8.97 -26.28 -25.73
CA SER A 425 -8.26 -25.11 -25.20
C SER A 425 -8.33 -23.89 -26.15
N PRO A 426 -9.53 -23.49 -26.60
CA PRO A 426 -9.74 -22.38 -27.54
C PRO A 426 -9.16 -21.05 -27.04
N ALA A 427 -9.07 -20.86 -25.72
CA ALA A 427 -8.42 -19.71 -25.09
C ALA A 427 -6.99 -19.46 -25.61
N LYS A 428 -6.26 -20.48 -26.09
CA LYS A 428 -4.93 -20.25 -26.71
C LYS A 428 -5.01 -19.47 -28.02
N LEU A 429 -5.98 -19.79 -28.85
CA LEU A 429 -6.24 -19.07 -30.10
C LEU A 429 -6.71 -17.65 -29.80
N LEU A 430 -7.62 -17.50 -28.83
CA LEU A 430 -8.12 -16.20 -28.38
C LEU A 430 -6.99 -15.28 -27.91
N THR A 431 -6.14 -15.76 -27.01
CA THR A 431 -5.02 -14.98 -26.47
C THR A 431 -4.07 -14.51 -27.56
N GLU A 432 -3.72 -15.37 -28.55
CA GLU A 432 -2.87 -14.95 -29.67
C GLU A 432 -3.57 -13.88 -30.53
N GLU A 433 -4.82 -14.10 -30.91
CA GLU A 433 -5.55 -13.15 -31.76
C GLU A 433 -5.67 -11.77 -31.09
N ILE A 434 -5.94 -11.73 -29.77
CA ILE A 434 -5.96 -10.48 -29.02
C ILE A 434 -4.61 -9.76 -29.13
N THR A 435 -3.48 -10.46 -29.09
CA THR A 435 -2.16 -9.81 -29.26
C THR A 435 -1.96 -9.20 -30.65
N ILE A 436 -2.61 -9.75 -31.68
CA ILE A 436 -2.56 -9.24 -33.05
C ILE A 436 -3.39 -7.96 -33.13
N ARG A 437 -4.65 -8.00 -32.69
CA ARG A 437 -5.56 -6.84 -32.68
C ARG A 437 -5.04 -5.71 -31.78
N ALA A 438 -4.47 -6.05 -30.63
CA ALA A 438 -3.90 -5.06 -29.71
C ALA A 438 -2.76 -4.24 -30.36
N ARG A 439 -1.96 -4.84 -31.25
CA ARG A 439 -0.93 -4.11 -32.01
C ARG A 439 -1.53 -3.12 -32.99
N GLU A 440 -2.65 -3.46 -33.63
CA GLU A 440 -3.39 -2.57 -34.53
C GLU A 440 -3.90 -1.32 -33.78
N LEU A 441 -4.18 -1.47 -32.47
CA LEU A 441 -4.60 -0.39 -31.58
C LEU A 441 -3.44 0.39 -30.92
N GLY A 442 -2.19 0.08 -31.27
CA GLY A 442 -1.02 0.73 -30.70
C GLY A 442 -0.78 0.40 -29.21
N VAL A 443 -1.30 -0.73 -28.72
CA VAL A 443 -1.04 -1.21 -27.36
C VAL A 443 0.42 -1.61 -27.24
N LYS A 444 1.06 -1.24 -26.12
CA LYS A 444 2.46 -1.58 -25.81
C LYS A 444 2.57 -2.85 -24.99
N TYR A 445 1.69 -3.02 -24.00
CA TYR A 445 1.70 -4.17 -23.11
C TYR A 445 0.32 -4.81 -23.03
N TYR A 446 0.28 -6.15 -23.10
CA TYR A 446 -0.94 -6.90 -22.80
C TYR A 446 -0.71 -7.77 -21.55
N ASN A 447 -1.36 -7.39 -20.45
CA ASN A 447 -1.25 -8.05 -19.17
C ASN A 447 -2.26 -9.20 -19.05
N LEU A 448 -1.75 -10.43 -18.90
CA LEU A 448 -2.55 -11.63 -18.65
C LEU A 448 -2.87 -11.84 -17.16
N GLY A 449 -2.30 -11.05 -16.27
CA GLY A 449 -2.40 -11.20 -14.83
C GLY A 449 -1.57 -12.35 -14.26
N GLY A 450 -1.76 -12.65 -12.97
CA GLY A 450 -1.05 -13.70 -12.22
C GLY A 450 -1.82 -15.02 -12.14
N GLY A 451 -1.32 -15.96 -11.34
CA GLY A 451 -2.08 -17.15 -10.96
C GLY A 451 -3.07 -16.88 -9.82
N LEU A 452 -3.85 -17.89 -9.45
CA LEU A 452 -4.85 -17.75 -8.40
C LEU A 452 -4.18 -17.52 -7.04
N GLY A 453 -4.67 -16.51 -6.31
CA GLY A 453 -4.18 -16.21 -4.96
C GLY A 453 -2.67 -15.93 -4.89
N PHE A 454 -2.13 -15.23 -5.89
CA PHE A 454 -0.71 -14.81 -5.94
C PHE A 454 0.30 -15.94 -6.17
N LYS A 455 -0.17 -17.14 -6.52
CA LYS A 455 0.68 -18.33 -6.69
C LYS A 455 1.13 -18.49 -8.14
N GLU A 456 2.30 -19.09 -8.33
CA GLU A 456 2.74 -19.60 -9.63
C GLU A 456 2.09 -20.99 -9.91
N ASP A 457 0.75 -21.00 -9.93
CA ASP A 457 -0.07 -22.20 -10.12
C ASP A 457 -0.17 -22.64 -11.59
N SER A 458 -1.03 -23.63 -11.87
CA SER A 458 -1.25 -24.10 -13.25
C SER A 458 -1.78 -23.02 -14.19
N LEU A 459 -2.52 -22.02 -13.68
CA LEU A 459 -2.99 -20.89 -14.46
C LEU A 459 -1.84 -19.94 -14.81
N PHE A 460 -0.96 -19.64 -13.84
CA PHE A 460 0.26 -18.87 -14.09
C PHE A 460 1.15 -19.58 -15.11
N LEU A 461 1.42 -20.87 -14.91
CA LEU A 461 2.23 -21.68 -15.83
C LEU A 461 1.60 -21.80 -17.22
N TRP A 462 0.27 -21.79 -17.32
CA TRP A 462 -0.41 -21.72 -18.61
C TRP A 462 -0.07 -20.41 -19.35
N LYS A 463 -0.09 -19.27 -18.64
CA LYS A 463 0.22 -17.94 -19.20
C LYS A 463 1.68 -17.83 -19.62
N THR A 464 2.62 -18.38 -18.85
CA THR A 464 4.05 -18.33 -19.18
C THR A 464 4.41 -19.12 -20.44
N ASN A 465 3.54 -20.00 -20.92
CA ASN A 465 3.74 -20.63 -22.23
C ASN A 465 3.60 -19.64 -23.41
N PHE A 466 3.04 -18.46 -23.20
CA PHE A 466 2.92 -17.44 -24.24
C PHE A 466 3.97 -16.34 -24.14
N SER A 467 4.45 -16.04 -22.94
CA SER A 467 5.43 -14.99 -22.72
C SER A 467 6.30 -15.31 -21.51
N SER A 468 7.60 -15.08 -21.65
CA SER A 468 8.59 -15.15 -20.57
C SER A 468 8.69 -13.84 -19.78
N LEU A 469 8.14 -12.74 -20.31
CA LEU A 469 8.14 -11.46 -19.62
C LEU A 469 7.16 -11.50 -18.44
N THR A 470 7.70 -11.24 -17.25
CA THR A 470 6.95 -11.16 -16.01
C THR A 470 7.24 -9.87 -15.28
N LEU A 471 6.24 -9.32 -14.60
CA LEU A 471 6.39 -8.18 -13.70
C LEU A 471 6.00 -8.60 -12.29
N ASN A 472 6.75 -8.12 -11.30
CA ASN A 472 6.32 -8.23 -9.91
C ASN A 472 5.27 -7.15 -9.64
N TYR A 473 4.35 -7.45 -8.73
CA TYR A 473 3.44 -6.42 -8.23
C TYR A 473 3.22 -6.57 -6.74
N GLN A 474 2.80 -5.47 -6.13
CA GLN A 474 2.66 -5.35 -4.68
C GLN A 474 1.24 -4.98 -4.32
N SER A 475 0.84 -5.33 -3.11
CA SER A 475 -0.29 -4.70 -2.43
C SER A 475 0.24 -3.79 -1.34
N TRP A 476 -0.49 -2.71 -1.13
CA TRP A 476 -0.35 -1.85 0.02
C TRP A 476 -1.39 -2.26 1.06
N ARG A 477 -0.92 -2.77 2.20
CA ARG A 477 -1.71 -3.29 3.32
C ARG A 477 -1.38 -2.49 4.56
N PHE A 478 -2.13 -1.43 4.79
CA PHE A 478 -1.80 -0.43 5.79
C PHE A 478 -2.76 -0.47 6.98
N VAL A 479 -2.20 -0.52 8.19
CA VAL A 479 -2.95 -0.40 9.44
C VAL A 479 -2.83 1.05 9.92
N ALA A 480 -3.92 1.80 9.75
CA ALA A 480 -3.98 3.22 10.12
C ALA A 480 -4.19 3.42 11.63
N ASP A 481 -4.94 2.52 12.28
CA ASP A 481 -5.12 2.50 13.74
C ASP A 481 -4.76 1.12 14.31
N PRO A 482 -3.53 0.92 14.80
CA PRO A 482 -3.09 -0.36 15.35
C PRO A 482 -3.84 -0.78 16.62
N GLN A 483 -4.36 0.17 17.42
CA GLN A 483 -5.04 -0.15 18.67
C GLN A 483 -6.44 -0.72 18.38
N ILE A 484 -7.18 -0.05 17.49
CA ILE A 484 -8.50 -0.53 17.06
C ILE A 484 -8.36 -1.81 16.23
N TYR A 485 -7.34 -1.91 15.37
CA TYR A 485 -7.06 -3.15 14.64
C TYR A 485 -6.89 -4.35 15.58
N ALA A 486 -6.08 -4.21 16.63
CA ALA A 486 -5.89 -5.28 17.63
C ALA A 486 -7.19 -5.61 18.38
N SER A 487 -8.00 -4.60 18.72
CA SER A 487 -9.30 -4.80 19.35
C SER A 487 -10.28 -5.59 18.47
N LEU A 488 -10.32 -5.28 17.17
CA LEU A 488 -11.17 -5.98 16.21
C LEU A 488 -10.75 -7.44 16.02
N LEU A 489 -9.44 -7.73 16.02
CA LEU A 489 -8.95 -9.11 15.96
C LEU A 489 -9.36 -9.92 17.18
N LEU A 490 -9.28 -9.34 18.38
CA LEU A 490 -9.73 -9.99 19.61
C LEU A 490 -11.23 -10.27 19.60
N GLN A 491 -12.03 -9.34 19.09
CA GLN A 491 -13.49 -9.50 18.97
C GLN A 491 -13.88 -10.62 18.00
N GLN A 492 -13.12 -10.79 16.92
CA GLN A 492 -13.37 -11.82 15.90
C GLN A 492 -12.72 -13.17 16.24
N GLU A 493 -12.10 -13.28 17.42
CA GLU A 493 -11.32 -14.47 17.85
C GLU A 493 -10.24 -14.89 16.84
N VAL A 494 -9.79 -13.95 15.99
CA VAL A 494 -8.73 -14.18 15.00
C VAL A 494 -7.38 -13.98 15.68
N GLY A 495 -6.74 -15.09 16.06
CA GLY A 495 -5.36 -15.08 16.53
C GLY A 495 -4.38 -14.59 15.43
N PRO A 496 -3.16 -14.15 15.79
CA PRO A 496 -2.10 -13.91 14.82
C PRO A 496 -1.73 -15.25 14.16
N GLN A 497 -2.39 -15.62 13.07
CA GLN A 497 -2.12 -16.86 12.38
C GLN A 497 -0.92 -16.74 11.43
N ASN A 498 0.00 -17.69 11.58
CA ASN A 498 1.08 -17.95 10.62
C ASN A 498 0.50 -18.76 9.45
N GLY A 499 0.10 -18.10 8.35
CA GLY A 499 -0.08 -18.79 7.06
C GLY A 499 -1.21 -18.33 6.14
N VAL A 500 -2.18 -17.53 6.62
CA VAL A 500 -3.28 -17.03 5.76
C VAL A 500 -2.91 -15.69 5.15
N ASP A 501 -2.79 -15.66 3.82
CA ASP A 501 -2.53 -14.44 3.06
C ASP A 501 -3.82 -13.64 2.79
N PHE A 502 -4.32 -12.97 3.83
CA PHE A 502 -5.55 -12.17 3.76
C PHE A 502 -5.41 -10.85 4.53
N PHE A 503 -6.04 -9.78 4.04
CA PHE A 503 -6.03 -8.48 4.70
C PHE A 503 -7.30 -7.67 4.38
N PRO A 504 -7.90 -6.97 5.37
CA PRO A 504 -7.55 -6.99 6.79
C PRO A 504 -8.00 -8.27 7.48
N LEU A 505 -7.25 -8.76 8.47
CA LEU A 505 -7.48 -10.08 9.07
C LEU A 505 -8.82 -10.19 9.80
N TYR A 506 -9.33 -9.11 10.41
CA TYR A 506 -10.63 -9.13 11.10
C TYR A 506 -11.83 -9.33 10.15
N ARG A 507 -11.62 -9.29 8.82
CA ARG A 507 -12.65 -9.66 7.84
C ARG A 507 -12.64 -11.13 7.47
N LEU A 508 -11.72 -11.94 8.02
CA LEU A 508 -11.79 -13.39 7.89
C LEU A 508 -13.01 -13.90 8.67
N CYS A 509 -14.01 -14.43 7.98
CA CYS A 509 -15.13 -15.10 8.64
C CYS A 509 -14.61 -16.35 9.35
N ALA A 510 -14.92 -16.51 10.64
CA ALA A 510 -14.56 -17.66 11.48
C ALA A 510 -15.09 -19.04 10.97
N HIS A 511 -15.84 -19.08 9.86
CA HIS A 511 -16.49 -20.27 9.30
C HIS A 511 -15.99 -20.70 7.90
N LYS A 512 -14.86 -20.17 7.41
CA LYS A 512 -14.25 -20.60 6.13
C LYS A 512 -12.75 -20.91 6.26
N VAL A 513 -12.35 -21.64 7.31
CA VAL A 513 -11.04 -22.30 7.40
C VAL A 513 -11.22 -23.79 7.28
#